data_AF-A0A923TQ01-F1
#
_entry.id   AF-A0A923TQ01-F1
#
_cell.length_a   1.000
_cell.length_b   1.000
_cell.length_c   1.000
_cell.angle_alpha   90.00
_cell.angle_beta   90.00
_cell.angle_gamma   90.00
#
_symmetry.space_group_name_H-M   'P 1'
#
loop_
_entity.id
_entity.type
_entity.pdbx_description
1 polymer ?
#
loop_
_entity_poly.entity_id
_entity_poly.type
_entity_poly.pdbx_seq_one_letter_code
_entity_poly.pdbx_strand_id
1 'polypeptide(L)' 'TKQLTNFRVSGKEDAIKITPPIECTLEYGVEFIEDDELVEITPKSIRLRKRFLKEHERKRASRDA' A
#
# COMPACT_ATOMS: atom_id res chain seq x y z
N THR A 1 -19.36 11.16 5.41
CA THR A 1 -20.58 11.21 4.58
C THR A 1 -20.62 9.98 3.71
N LYS A 2 -21.41 8.98 4.11
CA LYS A 2 -21.52 7.68 3.45
C LYS A 2 -22.30 7.89 2.15
N GLN A 3 -21.67 7.71 0.98
CA GLN A 3 -22.40 7.82 -0.28
C GLN A 3 -23.34 6.62 -0.42
N LEU A 4 -24.64 6.89 -0.35
CA LEU A 4 -25.71 5.97 -0.69
C LEU A 4 -25.98 6.13 -2.19
N THR A 5 -25.49 5.20 -3.00
CA THR A 5 -25.86 5.17 -4.43
C THR A 5 -26.39 3.79 -4.77
N ASN A 6 -27.71 3.68 -4.70
CA ASN A 6 -28.49 2.64 -5.35
C ASN A 6 -28.23 2.71 -6.87
N PHE A 7 -27.20 2.03 -7.37
CA PHE A 7 -27.06 1.77 -8.80
C PHE A 7 -27.32 0.29 -9.07
N ARG A 8 -28.59 -0.01 -9.35
CA ARG A 8 -29.00 -1.23 -10.04
C ARG A 8 -28.91 -0.92 -11.53
N VAL A 9 -27.75 -1.16 -12.15
CA VAL A 9 -27.60 -1.13 -13.61
C VAL A 9 -27.70 -2.56 -14.12
N SER A 10 -28.82 -2.81 -14.81
CA SER A 10 -29.04 -3.98 -15.64
C SER A 10 -27.98 -4.08 -16.73
N GLY A 11 -27.18 -5.15 -16.68
CA GLY A 11 -26.43 -5.67 -17.84
C GLY A 11 -25.24 -4.83 -18.31
N LYS A 12 -24.05 -5.14 -17.78
CA LYS A 12 -22.83 -5.28 -18.57
C LYS A 12 -21.78 -5.93 -17.69
N GLU A 13 -21.29 -7.09 -18.11
CA GLU A 13 -20.11 -7.73 -17.57
C GLU A 13 -18.87 -6.89 -17.91
N ASP A 14 -18.72 -5.74 -17.26
CA ASP A 14 -17.43 -5.07 -17.24
C ASP A 14 -16.56 -5.82 -16.23
N ALA A 15 -15.85 -6.83 -16.72
CA ALA A 15 -14.78 -7.45 -15.96
C ALA A 15 -13.85 -6.34 -15.44
N ILE A 16 -13.61 -6.32 -14.13
CA ILE A 16 -12.76 -5.31 -13.49
C ILE A 16 -11.37 -5.38 -14.12
N LYS A 17 -11.01 -4.36 -14.91
CA LYS A 17 -9.66 -4.24 -15.49
C LYS A 17 -8.73 -3.71 -14.42
N ILE A 18 -7.90 -4.59 -13.85
CA ILE A 18 -6.87 -4.22 -12.89
C ILE A 18 -5.62 -3.84 -13.69
N THR A 19 -5.09 -2.64 -13.47
CA THR A 19 -3.79 -2.24 -14.04
C THR A 19 -2.68 -3.13 -13.46
N PRO A 20 -1.68 -3.52 -14.27
CA PRO A 20 -0.58 -4.35 -13.78
C PRO A 20 0.14 -3.67 -12.61
N PRO A 21 0.58 -4.45 -11.60
CA PRO A 21 1.33 -3.91 -10.48
C PRO A 21 2.71 -3.43 -10.92
N ILE A 22 3.27 -2.50 -10.16
CA ILE A 22 4.67 -2.08 -10.30
C ILE A 22 5.55 -3.16 -9.67
N GLU A 23 6.54 -3.64 -10.41
CA GLU A 23 7.50 -4.61 -9.88
C GLU A 23 8.42 -3.94 -8.86
N CYS A 24 8.43 -4.47 -7.63
CA CYS A 24 9.32 -3.99 -6.57
C CYS A 24 10.65 -4.74 -6.64
N THR A 25 11.65 -4.15 -7.31
CA THR A 25 13.04 -4.62 -7.27
C THR A 25 13.73 -4.16 -5.99
N LEU A 26 14.91 -4.73 -5.69
CA LEU A 26 15.67 -4.34 -4.50
C LEU A 26 16.16 -2.90 -4.61
N GLU A 27 16.68 -2.55 -5.79
CA GLU A 27 17.21 -1.23 -6.10
C GLU A 27 16.11 -0.18 -6.00
N TYR A 28 14.95 -0.47 -6.61
CA TYR A 28 13.78 0.40 -6.52
C TYR A 28 13.30 0.56 -5.07
N GLY A 29 13.26 -0.54 -4.30
CA GLY A 29 12.85 -0.49 -2.90
C GLY A 29 13.78 0.36 -2.03
N VAL A 30 15.10 0.27 -2.24
CA VAL A 30 16.08 1.05 -1.45
C VAL A 30 16.05 2.53 -1.82
N GLU A 31 15.82 2.88 -3.09
CA GLU A 31 15.67 4.27 -3.53
C GLU A 31 14.36 4.90 -3.03
N PHE A 32 13.31 4.09 -2.90
CA PHE A 32 11.97 4.58 -2.56
C PHE A 32 11.74 4.82 -1.05
N ILE A 33 12.41 4.08 -0.16
CA ILE A 33 12.10 4.15 1.28
C ILE A 33 12.46 5.48 1.95
N GLU A 34 11.63 5.87 2.92
CA GLU A 34 11.89 6.97 3.85
C GLU A 34 12.38 6.48 5.24
N ASP A 35 12.74 7.40 6.14
CA ASP A 35 13.29 7.09 7.47
C ASP A 35 12.32 6.28 8.38
N ASP A 36 11.01 6.39 8.13
CA ASP A 36 9.97 5.66 8.84
C ASP A 36 9.53 4.37 8.13
N GLU A 37 10.24 3.98 7.07
CA GLU A 37 9.98 2.80 6.24
C GLU A 37 11.13 1.79 6.27
N LEU A 38 10.83 0.56 5.88
CA LEU A 38 11.77 -0.55 5.82
C LEU A 38 11.47 -1.42 4.59
N VAL A 39 12.53 -1.90 3.94
CA VAL A 39 12.44 -2.96 2.93
C VAL A 39 12.57 -4.31 3.62
N GLU A 40 11.54 -5.13 3.54
CA GLU A 40 11.57 -6.52 3.99
C GLU A 40 12.05 -7.42 2.85
N ILE A 41 13.19 -8.07 3.04
CA ILE A 41 13.84 -8.92 2.04
C ILE A 41 13.74 -10.37 2.47
N THR A 42 13.20 -11.21 1.59
CA THR A 42 13.19 -12.67 1.71
C THR A 42 13.71 -13.28 0.40
N PRO A 43 14.19 -14.52 0.38
CA PRO A 43 14.75 -15.13 -0.84
C PRO A 43 13.78 -15.19 -2.04
N LYS A 44 12.46 -15.08 -1.80
CA LYS A 44 11.42 -15.16 -2.83
C LYS A 44 10.66 -13.85 -3.04
N SER A 45 10.78 -12.88 -2.14
CA SER A 45 9.96 -11.67 -2.19
C SER A 45 10.61 -10.49 -1.50
N ILE A 46 10.35 -9.31 -2.07
CA ILE A 46 10.75 -8.01 -1.54
C ILE A 46 9.46 -7.23 -1.28
N ARG A 47 9.33 -6.63 -0.09
CA ARG A 47 8.15 -5.83 0.28
C ARG A 47 8.56 -4.54 0.96
N LEU A 48 7.76 -3.50 0.75
CA LEU A 48 7.85 -2.24 1.48
C LEU A 48 6.89 -2.26 2.67
N ARG A 49 7.35 -1.76 3.81
CA ARG A 49 6.54 -1.66 5.03
C ARG A 49 6.94 -0.45 5.86
N LYS A 50 5.99 0.10 6.61
CA LYS A 50 6.29 1.10 7.63
C LYS A 50 6.99 0.44 8.83
N ARG A 51 7.87 1.20 9.48
CA ARG A 51 8.56 0.83 10.72
C ARG A 51 7.54 0.49 11.81
N PHE A 52 6.54 1.35 11.97
CA PHE A 52 5.37 1.11 12.81
C PHE A 52 4.20 0.65 11.94
N LEU A 53 3.74 -0.58 12.16
CA LEU A 53 2.67 -1.17 11.37
C LEU A 53 1.32 -0.54 11.66
N LYS A 54 1.05 -0.25 12.94
CA LYS A 54 -0.25 0.30 13.34
C LYS A 54 -0.25 1.81 13.18
N GLU A 55 -1.38 2.35 12.75
CA GLU A 55 -1.54 3.79 12.54
C GLU A 55 -1.35 4.61 13.83
N HIS A 56 -1.84 4.11 14.98
CA HIS A 56 -1.67 4.82 16.25
C HIS A 56 -0.22 4.82 16.74
N GLU A 57 0.54 3.76 16.46
CA GLU A 57 1.98 3.70 16.77
C GLU A 57 2.75 4.71 15.92
N ARG A 58 2.39 4.88 14.64
CA ARG A 58 2.94 5.93 13.76
C ARG A 58 2.69 7.34 14.30
N LYS A 59 1.44 7.65 14.66
CA LYS A 59 1.05 8.97 15.21
C LYS A 59 1.72 9.29 16.54
N ARG A 60 2.08 8.28 17.33
CA ARG A 60 2.83 8.46 18.57
C ARG A 60 4.29 8.74 18.27
N ALA A 61 4.92 7.94 17.42
CA ALA A 61 6.31 8.11 17.04
C ALA A 61 6.58 9.47 16.37
N SER A 62 5.65 9.96 15.55
CA SER A 62 5.77 11.28 14.91
C SER A 62 5.62 12.47 15.87
N ARG A 63 5.17 12.25 17.10
CA ARG A 63 5.07 13.29 18.14
C ARG A 63 6.28 13.31 19.06
N ASP A 64 6.94 12.16 19.20
CA ASP A 64 8.12 11.97 20.04
C ASP A 64 9.43 12.30 19.29
N ALA A 65 9.38 12.35 17.95
CA ALA A 65 10.46 12.79 17.05
C ALA A 65 10.33 14.28 16.71
#